data_AF-A0A9W4TD64-F1
#
_entry.id   AF-A0A9W4TD64-F1
#
_cell.length_a   1.000
_cell.length_b   1.000
_cell.length_c   1.000
_cell.angle_alpha   90.00
_cell.angle_beta   90.00
_cell.angle_gamma   90.00
#
_symmetry.space_group_name_H-M   'P 1'
#
loop_
_entity.id
_entity.type
_entity.pdbx_description
1 polymer ?
#
loop_
_entity_poly.entity_id
_entity_poly.type
_entity_poly.pdbx_seq_one_letter_code
_entity_poly.pdbx_strand_id
1 'polypeptide(L)'
;EKMKLTSTERLQMHKPCGYCYAVIHMNSLFNYEIISHNLYRGSDALEKFVERIKEELLNIQEDLSASAEIIMASGDLKVYNEATECWICKKSFLKPSSEVLQKFEEAKYRLLEVIEWEASMGEDHPEKKKIQKEYREALSGLNRKVKDHDHISEKYRGPAHDTCNKKLRIGSFETK
;
A
#
# COMPACT_ATOMS: atom_id res chain seq x y z
N GLU A 1 15.50 44.78 -10.29
CA GLU A 1 14.17 44.17 -10.54
C GLU A 1 13.08 45.05 -9.96
N LYS A 2 12.01 45.34 -10.71
CA LYS A 2 10.86 46.11 -10.20
C LYS A 2 9.93 45.15 -9.47
N MET A 3 9.76 45.34 -8.16
CA MET A 3 8.80 44.60 -7.34
C MET A 3 7.38 44.84 -7.85
N LYS A 4 6.68 43.76 -8.16
CA LYS A 4 5.30 43.75 -8.61
C LYS A 4 4.39 44.12 -7.43
N LEU A 5 3.75 45.28 -7.48
CA LEU A 5 2.75 45.72 -6.50
C LEU A 5 1.53 44.78 -6.58
N THR A 6 1.27 44.01 -5.51
CA THR A 6 0.04 43.23 -5.36
C THR A 6 -1.08 44.14 -4.86
N SER A 7 -2.28 44.08 -5.45
CA SER A 7 -3.43 44.93 -5.09
C SER A 7 -4.17 44.49 -3.81
N THR A 8 -3.50 43.74 -2.94
CA THR A 8 -4.11 43.15 -1.75
C THR A 8 -3.65 43.92 -0.51
N GLU A 9 -4.61 44.52 0.20
CA GLU A 9 -4.38 45.16 1.49
C GLU A 9 -4.64 44.17 2.64
N ARG A 10 -3.69 44.05 3.56
CA ARG A 10 -3.80 43.15 4.72
C ARG A 10 -4.49 43.88 5.87
N LEU A 11 -5.77 43.56 6.12
CA LEU A 11 -6.57 44.22 7.17
C LEU A 11 -6.34 43.64 8.58
N GLN A 12 -6.05 42.34 8.71
CA GLN A 12 -5.89 41.68 10.01
C GLN A 12 -4.85 40.54 9.97
N MET A 13 -4.23 40.27 11.12
CA MET A 13 -3.36 39.11 11.32
C MET A 13 -4.03 38.15 12.31
N HIS A 14 -4.44 36.97 11.83
CA HIS A 14 -4.94 35.91 12.70
C HIS A 14 -3.78 35.06 13.22
N LYS A 15 -3.74 34.84 14.53
CA LYS A 15 -2.82 33.90 15.17
C LYS A 15 -3.61 32.65 15.54
N PRO A 16 -3.20 31.44 15.10
CA PRO A 16 -3.80 30.20 15.58
C PRO A 16 -3.72 30.10 17.10
N CYS A 17 -4.83 29.70 17.73
CA CYS A 17 -4.93 29.61 19.19
C CYS A 17 -5.40 28.23 19.69
N GLY A 18 -5.68 27.31 18.77
CA GLY A 18 -6.09 25.94 19.08
C GLY A 18 -6.55 25.19 17.84
N TYR A 19 -6.77 23.89 18.01
CA TYR A 19 -7.32 22.99 16.99
C TYR A 19 -8.12 21.87 17.66
N CYS A 20 -8.96 21.21 16.86
CA CYS A 20 -9.65 19.99 17.24
C CYS A 20 -9.74 19.08 16.01
N TYR A 21 -9.45 17.79 16.16
CA TYR A 21 -9.69 16.79 15.13
C TYR A 21 -10.13 15.46 15.73
N ALA A 22 -10.77 14.64 14.89
CA ALA A 22 -11.02 13.23 15.16
C ALA A 22 -10.60 12.43 13.91
N VAL A 23 -9.97 11.28 14.13
CA VAL A 23 -9.61 10.30 13.12
C VAL A 23 -10.64 9.18 13.17
N ILE A 24 -11.28 8.92 12.03
CA ILE A 24 -12.36 7.95 11.92
C ILE A 24 -11.89 6.81 11.02
N HIS A 25 -11.98 5.59 11.52
CA HIS A 25 -11.75 4.37 10.76
C HIS A 25 -13.10 3.72 10.42
N MET A 26 -13.24 3.21 9.20
CA MET A 26 -14.38 2.40 8.80
C MET A 26 -13.95 0.95 8.69
N ASN A 27 -14.58 0.05 9.45
CA ASN A 27 -14.21 -1.36 9.38
C ASN A 27 -14.97 -2.13 8.28
N SER A 28 -14.66 -3.43 8.14
CA SER A 28 -15.26 -4.37 7.17
C SER A 28 -16.77 -4.58 7.30
N LEU A 29 -17.35 -4.16 8.42
CA LEU A 29 -18.79 -4.16 8.68
C LEU A 29 -19.46 -2.80 8.44
N PHE A 30 -18.76 -1.83 7.84
CA PHE A 30 -19.23 -0.44 7.65
C PHE A 30 -19.52 0.29 8.98
N ASN A 31 -18.94 -0.16 10.09
CA ASN A 31 -19.00 0.57 11.34
C ASN A 31 -17.90 1.64 11.35
N TYR A 32 -18.27 2.85 11.74
CA TYR A 32 -17.35 3.97 11.91
C TYR A 32 -16.92 4.05 13.36
N GLU A 33 -15.62 4.01 13.60
CA GLU A 33 -15.02 4.11 14.93
C GLU A 33 -14.07 5.31 14.99
N ILE A 34 -14.12 6.07 16.09
CA ILE A 34 -13.15 7.12 16.35
C ILE A 34 -11.92 6.46 16.95
N ILE A 35 -10.86 6.35 16.17
CA ILE A 35 -9.60 5.69 16.58
C ILE A 35 -8.62 6.65 17.25
N SER A 36 -8.74 7.95 16.97
CA SER A 36 -7.98 9.00 17.63
C SER A 36 -8.76 10.30 17.63
N HIS A 37 -8.52 11.16 18.60
CA HIS A 37 -9.01 12.54 18.59
C HIS A 37 -8.07 13.41 19.41
N ASN A 38 -8.04 14.70 19.09
CA ASN A 38 -7.24 15.65 19.84
C ASN A 38 -7.90 17.02 19.87
N LEU A 39 -7.89 17.63 21.03
CA LEU A 39 -8.28 19.01 21.26
C LEU A 39 -7.12 19.73 21.94
N TYR A 40 -6.69 20.84 21.36
CA TYR A 40 -5.59 21.62 21.88
C TYR A 40 -5.89 23.12 21.81
N ARG A 41 -5.42 23.87 22.82
CA ARG A 41 -5.47 25.33 22.86
C ARG A 41 -4.14 25.85 23.41
N GLY A 42 -3.51 26.76 22.69
CA GLY A 42 -2.17 27.27 23.00
C GLY A 42 -1.66 28.22 21.92
N SER A 43 -0.64 29.01 22.24
CA SER A 43 -0.03 29.95 21.29
C SER A 43 0.79 29.27 20.19
N ASP A 44 1.23 28.04 20.46
CA ASP A 44 1.97 27.10 19.60
C ASP A 44 1.03 26.12 18.87
N ALA A 45 -0.27 26.42 18.81
CA ALA A 45 -1.28 25.53 18.25
C ALA A 45 -0.97 25.04 16.83
N LEU A 46 -0.34 25.87 15.98
CA LEU A 46 0.03 25.46 14.63
C LEU A 46 1.14 24.40 14.61
N GLU A 47 2.17 24.58 15.43
CA GLU A 47 3.29 23.64 15.54
C GLU A 47 2.79 22.30 16.08
N LYS A 48 2.05 22.33 17.19
CA LYS A 48 1.42 21.14 17.78
C LYS A 48 0.48 20.43 16.82
N PHE A 49 -0.30 21.17 16.03
CA PHE A 49 -1.18 20.56 15.03
C PHE A 49 -0.39 19.77 13.98
N VAL A 50 0.68 20.35 13.45
CA VAL A 50 1.51 19.70 12.43
C VAL A 50 2.22 18.46 12.99
N GLU A 51 2.77 18.54 14.21
CA GLU A 51 3.34 17.39 14.91
C GLU A 51 2.32 16.25 15.02
N ARG A 52 1.13 16.56 15.55
CA ARG A 52 0.09 15.55 15.79
C ARG A 52 -0.42 14.94 14.48
N ILE A 53 -0.67 15.73 13.44
CA ILE A 53 -1.10 15.19 12.14
C ILE A 53 -0.02 14.31 11.49
N LYS A 54 1.27 14.60 11.70
CA LYS A 54 2.36 13.71 11.24
C LYS A 54 2.38 12.39 12.01
N GLU A 55 2.15 12.41 13.32
CA GLU A 55 2.00 11.19 14.12
C GLU A 55 0.80 10.35 13.65
N GLU A 56 -0.37 10.98 13.47
CA GLU A 56 -1.55 10.28 12.94
C GLU A 56 -1.28 9.68 11.56
N LEU A 57 -0.56 10.40 10.69
CA LEU A 57 -0.18 9.88 9.37
C LEU A 57 0.67 8.62 9.47
N LEU A 58 1.64 8.58 10.38
CA LEU A 58 2.49 7.40 10.59
C LEU A 58 1.66 6.22 11.11
N ASN A 59 0.78 6.45 12.07
CA ASN A 59 -0.10 5.40 12.62
C ASN A 59 -1.01 4.83 11.53
N ILE A 60 -1.67 5.71 10.75
CA ILE A 60 -2.54 5.29 9.64
C ILE A 60 -1.73 4.55 8.58
N GLN A 61 -0.50 4.98 8.28
CA GLN A 61 0.35 4.30 7.31
C GLN A 61 0.74 2.90 7.80
N GLU A 62 1.06 2.73 9.08
CA GLU A 62 1.37 1.43 9.68
C GLU A 62 0.17 0.49 9.59
N ASP A 63 -1.01 0.96 10.00
CA ASP A 63 -2.26 0.21 9.92
C ASP A 63 -2.58 -0.22 8.48
N LEU A 64 -2.47 0.70 7.50
CA LEU A 64 -2.69 0.43 6.07
C LEU A 64 -1.56 -0.38 5.40
N SER A 65 -0.45 -0.63 6.10
CA SER A 65 0.64 -1.47 5.59
C SER A 65 0.52 -2.92 6.07
N ALA A 66 -0.30 -3.18 7.09
CA ALA A 66 -0.55 -4.51 7.60
C ALA A 66 -1.28 -5.37 6.57
N SER A 67 -0.82 -6.60 6.35
CA SER A 67 -1.49 -7.53 5.44
C SER A 67 -2.77 -8.06 6.08
N ALA A 68 -3.91 -7.45 5.80
CA ALA A 68 -5.22 -7.97 6.20
C ALA A 68 -5.55 -9.29 5.50
N GLU A 69 -6.26 -10.19 6.21
CA GLU A 69 -6.79 -11.41 5.61
C GLU A 69 -7.97 -11.08 4.70
N ILE A 70 -8.03 -11.70 3.51
CA ILE A 70 -9.10 -11.45 2.55
C ILE A 70 -10.40 -12.13 3.02
N ILE A 71 -11.46 -11.33 3.20
CA ILE A 71 -12.80 -11.84 3.46
C ILE A 71 -13.43 -12.28 2.13
N MET A 72 -13.62 -13.58 1.96
CA MET A 72 -14.33 -14.18 0.82
C MET A 72 -15.71 -14.70 1.25
N ALA A 73 -16.75 -14.36 0.51
CA ALA A 73 -18.09 -14.89 0.67
C ALA A 73 -18.25 -16.28 0.02
N SER A 74 -19.34 -16.96 0.34
CA SER A 74 -19.71 -18.21 -0.32
C SER A 74 -19.89 -17.98 -1.83
N GLY A 75 -19.14 -18.73 -2.63
CA GLY A 75 -19.14 -18.60 -4.10
C GLY A 75 -18.02 -17.73 -4.67
N ASP A 76 -17.38 -16.85 -3.90
CA ASP A 76 -16.29 -16.00 -4.40
C ASP A 76 -15.11 -16.81 -4.92
N LEU A 77 -14.79 -17.91 -4.24
CA LEU A 77 -13.72 -18.81 -4.67
C LEU A 77 -14.06 -19.47 -6.01
N LYS A 78 -15.33 -19.79 -6.24
CA LYS A 78 -15.81 -20.34 -7.51
C LYS A 78 -15.68 -19.28 -8.61
N VAL A 79 -16.18 -18.06 -8.37
CA VAL A 79 -16.03 -16.92 -9.30
C VAL A 79 -14.56 -16.66 -9.63
N TYR A 80 -13.69 -16.66 -8.62
CA TYR A 80 -12.25 -16.50 -8.81
C TYR A 80 -11.66 -17.59 -9.71
N ASN A 81 -11.98 -18.86 -9.44
CA ASN A 81 -11.43 -20.00 -10.17
C ASN A 81 -11.90 -20.01 -11.63
N GLU A 82 -13.19 -19.77 -11.86
CA GLU A 82 -13.84 -19.80 -13.18
C GLU A 82 -13.54 -18.55 -14.02
N ALA A 83 -13.14 -17.44 -13.40
CA ALA A 83 -12.85 -16.22 -14.13
C ALA A 83 -11.71 -16.36 -15.15
N THR A 84 -12.03 -15.96 -16.37
CA THR A 84 -11.13 -15.91 -17.52
C THR A 84 -10.56 -14.51 -17.75
N GLU A 85 -11.13 -13.48 -17.13
CA GLU A 85 -10.78 -12.08 -17.34
C GLU A 85 -10.52 -11.32 -16.03
N CYS A 86 -9.61 -10.35 -16.10
CA CYS A 86 -9.30 -9.46 -15.00
C CYS A 86 -10.44 -8.46 -14.77
N TRP A 87 -10.92 -8.37 -13.53
CA TRP A 87 -12.02 -7.46 -13.20
C TRP A 87 -11.65 -5.97 -13.34
N ILE A 88 -10.36 -5.62 -13.25
CA ILE A 88 -9.84 -4.25 -13.37
C ILE A 88 -9.72 -3.84 -14.84
N CYS A 89 -8.90 -4.54 -15.62
CA CYS A 89 -8.60 -4.14 -17.00
C CYS A 89 -9.46 -4.82 -18.07
N LYS A 90 -10.31 -5.78 -17.68
CA LYS A 90 -11.18 -6.59 -18.54
C LYS A 90 -10.46 -7.43 -19.60
N LYS A 91 -9.14 -7.64 -19.46
CA LYS A 91 -8.36 -8.51 -20.35
C LYS A 91 -8.25 -9.92 -19.78
N SER A 92 -8.04 -10.90 -20.66
CA SER A 92 -7.93 -12.31 -20.28
C SER A 92 -6.70 -12.64 -19.42
N PHE A 93 -6.81 -13.70 -18.63
CA PHE A 93 -5.68 -14.34 -17.95
C PHE A 93 -4.94 -15.24 -18.93
N LEU A 94 -3.86 -14.74 -19.49
CA LEU A 94 -2.98 -15.54 -20.33
C LEU A 94 -2.15 -16.49 -19.47
N LYS A 95 -1.97 -17.72 -19.95
CA LYS A 95 -0.96 -18.60 -19.37
C LYS A 95 0.43 -18.03 -19.71
N PRO A 96 1.35 -17.95 -18.73
CA PRO A 96 2.73 -17.57 -19.02
C PRO A 96 3.36 -18.53 -20.04
N SER A 97 4.24 -18.04 -20.90
CA SER A 97 5.00 -18.90 -21.81
C SER A 97 5.97 -19.80 -21.04
N SER A 98 6.41 -20.89 -21.66
CA SER A 98 7.43 -21.79 -21.10
C SER A 98 8.69 -21.04 -20.71
N GLU A 99 9.13 -20.09 -21.53
CA GLU A 99 10.30 -19.25 -21.26
C GLU A 99 10.15 -18.40 -20.00
N VAL A 100 8.97 -17.82 -19.77
CA VAL A 100 8.70 -17.01 -18.56
C VAL A 100 8.64 -17.89 -17.32
N LEU A 101 8.03 -19.08 -17.43
CA LEU A 101 8.00 -20.05 -16.34
C LEU A 101 9.40 -20.55 -15.96
N GLN A 102 10.23 -20.84 -16.96
CA GLN A 102 11.60 -21.28 -16.74
C GLN A 102 12.43 -20.20 -16.01
N LYS A 103 12.37 -18.95 -16.49
CA LYS A 103 13.05 -17.81 -15.83
C LYS A 103 12.62 -17.63 -14.38
N PHE A 104 11.33 -17.83 -14.10
CA PHE A 104 10.81 -17.78 -12.74
C PHE A 104 11.37 -18.91 -11.86
N GLU A 105 11.38 -20.15 -12.35
CA GLU A 105 11.84 -21.29 -11.56
C GLU A 105 13.36 -21.21 -11.30
N GLU A 106 14.15 -20.78 -12.28
CA GLU A 106 15.59 -20.51 -12.13
C GLU A 106 15.85 -19.43 -11.07
N ALA A 107 15.11 -18.31 -11.11
CA ALA A 107 15.25 -17.24 -10.13
C ALA A 107 14.81 -17.68 -8.72
N LYS A 108 13.78 -18.51 -8.62
CA LYS A 108 13.30 -19.09 -7.36
C LYS A 108 14.34 -20.02 -6.74
N TYR A 109 14.96 -20.89 -7.54
CA TYR A 109 16.01 -21.80 -7.07
C TYR A 109 17.21 -21.03 -6.52
N ARG A 110 17.69 -20.02 -7.25
CA ARG A 110 18.78 -19.14 -6.79
C ARG A 110 18.47 -18.42 -5.48
N LEU A 111 17.21 -18.00 -5.29
CA LEU A 111 16.79 -17.39 -4.03
C LEU A 111 16.80 -18.40 -2.87
N LEU A 112 16.40 -19.65 -3.12
CA LEU A 112 16.45 -20.73 -2.12
C LEU A 112 17.89 -21.05 -1.71
N GLU A 113 18.80 -21.17 -2.66
CA GLU A 113 20.24 -21.40 -2.38
C GLU A 113 20.82 -20.30 -1.47
N VAL A 114 20.48 -19.04 -1.71
CA VAL A 114 20.90 -17.93 -0.85
C VAL A 114 20.34 -18.08 0.56
N ILE A 115 19.05 -18.39 0.70
CA ILE A 115 18.41 -18.56 2.01
C ILE A 115 19.07 -19.71 2.78
N GLU A 116 19.36 -20.83 2.12
CA GLU A 116 20.05 -21.98 2.72
C GLU A 116 21.49 -21.63 3.13
N TRP A 117 22.21 -20.88 2.29
CA TRP A 117 23.55 -20.39 2.59
C TRP A 117 23.55 -19.44 3.79
N GLU A 118 22.65 -18.47 3.84
CA GLU A 118 22.53 -17.50 4.95
C GLU A 118 22.20 -18.23 6.26
N ALA A 119 21.29 -19.21 6.22
CA ALA A 119 20.98 -20.05 7.37
C ALA A 119 22.19 -20.85 7.88
N SER A 120 23.09 -21.25 6.98
CA SER A 120 24.30 -22.01 7.32
C SER A 120 25.43 -21.12 7.85
N MET A 121 25.59 -19.91 7.31
CA MET A 121 26.70 -19.01 7.63
C MET A 121 26.37 -18.05 8.78
N GLY A 122 25.10 -17.77 9.04
CA GLY A 122 24.66 -16.80 10.05
C GLY A 122 24.92 -15.34 9.65
N GLU A 123 25.19 -15.08 8.38
CA GLU A 123 25.49 -13.76 7.82
C GLU A 123 24.67 -13.49 6.55
N ASP A 124 24.49 -12.21 6.20
CA ASP A 124 23.77 -11.80 4.99
C ASP A 124 24.60 -12.06 3.73
N HIS A 125 23.98 -12.65 2.71
CA HIS A 125 24.64 -12.94 1.45
C HIS A 125 24.94 -11.63 0.67
N PRO A 126 26.16 -11.42 0.14
CA PRO A 126 26.55 -10.17 -0.50
C PRO A 126 25.68 -9.79 -1.71
N GLU A 127 25.18 -10.80 -2.44
CA GLU A 127 24.28 -10.59 -3.59
C GLU A 127 22.77 -10.70 -3.25
N LYS A 128 22.38 -10.84 -1.98
CA LYS A 128 20.98 -11.04 -1.55
C LYS A 128 20.02 -10.06 -2.22
N LYS A 129 20.36 -8.76 -2.19
CA LYS A 129 19.52 -7.69 -2.77
C LYS A 129 19.31 -7.85 -4.28
N LYS A 130 20.35 -8.26 -5.01
CA LYS A 130 20.32 -8.47 -6.47
C LYS A 130 19.46 -9.69 -6.80
N ILE A 131 19.66 -10.81 -6.09
CA ILE A 131 18.92 -12.05 -6.28
C ILE A 131 17.43 -11.87 -5.95
N GLN A 132 17.13 -11.18 -4.84
CA GLN A 132 15.75 -10.79 -4.50
C GLN A 132 15.10 -9.89 -5.55
N LYS A 133 15.86 -8.98 -6.17
CA LYS A 133 15.37 -8.14 -7.26
C LYS A 133 15.02 -8.98 -8.49
N GLU A 134 15.92 -9.86 -8.92
CA GLU A 134 15.71 -10.76 -10.06
C GLU A 134 14.51 -11.68 -9.84
N TYR A 135 14.37 -12.26 -8.65
CA TYR A 135 13.18 -13.04 -8.29
C TYR A 135 11.89 -12.22 -8.37
N ARG A 136 11.88 -10.99 -7.85
CA ARG A 136 10.70 -10.11 -7.92
C ARG A 136 10.33 -9.75 -9.37
N GLU A 137 11.33 -9.51 -10.21
CA GLU A 137 11.12 -9.22 -11.65
C GLU A 137 10.55 -10.44 -12.38
N ALA A 138 11.11 -11.63 -12.15
CA ALA A 138 10.62 -12.88 -12.74
C ALA A 138 9.19 -13.21 -12.27
N LEU A 139 8.90 -13.04 -10.97
CA LEU A 139 7.57 -13.20 -10.40
C LEU A 139 6.56 -12.21 -11.02
N SER A 140 6.96 -10.95 -11.23
CA SER A 140 6.11 -9.96 -11.89
C SER A 140 5.84 -10.29 -13.35
N GLY A 141 6.82 -10.90 -14.04
CA GLY A 141 6.69 -11.35 -15.42
C GLY A 141 5.62 -12.42 -15.64
N LEU A 142 5.32 -13.24 -14.62
CA LEU A 142 4.23 -14.22 -14.69
C LEU A 142 2.85 -13.55 -14.81
N ASN A 143 2.71 -12.33 -14.28
CA ASN A 143 1.45 -11.57 -14.26
C ASN A 143 0.22 -12.41 -13.87
N ARG A 144 0.40 -13.27 -12.85
CA ARG A 144 -0.56 -14.30 -12.46
C ARG A 144 -1.91 -13.70 -12.05
N LYS A 145 -2.95 -14.55 -12.09
CA LYS A 145 -4.24 -14.26 -11.47
C LYS A 145 -4.05 -14.18 -9.95
N VAL A 146 -4.49 -13.07 -9.34
CA VAL A 146 -4.47 -12.80 -7.90
C VAL A 146 -5.85 -12.38 -7.42
N LYS A 147 -6.11 -12.52 -6.11
CA LYS A 147 -7.34 -12.07 -5.47
C LYS A 147 -7.19 -10.62 -5.04
N ASP A 148 -7.86 -9.71 -5.75
CA ASP A 148 -7.93 -8.31 -5.34
C ASP A 148 -9.01 -8.15 -4.25
N HIS A 149 -8.71 -7.36 -3.23
CA HIS A 149 -9.59 -7.08 -2.12
C HIS A 149 -9.48 -5.62 -1.73
N ASP A 150 -10.54 -5.13 -1.11
CA ASP A 150 -10.58 -3.80 -0.53
C ASP A 150 -9.79 -3.77 0.77
N HIS A 151 -8.90 -2.79 0.95
CA HIS A 151 -8.04 -2.75 2.14
C HIS A 151 -8.73 -2.19 3.39
N ILE A 152 -9.87 -1.51 3.23
CA ILE A 152 -10.66 -0.93 4.34
C ILE A 152 -11.70 -1.95 4.80
N SER A 153 -12.41 -2.54 3.84
CA SER A 153 -13.47 -3.50 4.10
C SER A 153 -13.04 -4.96 4.05
N GLU A 154 -11.79 -5.24 3.69
CA GLU A 154 -11.17 -6.57 3.57
C GLU A 154 -11.83 -7.51 2.56
N LYS A 155 -12.93 -7.07 1.95
CA LYS A 155 -13.78 -7.87 1.06
C LYS A 155 -13.12 -8.09 -0.28
N TYR A 156 -13.25 -9.32 -0.77
CA TYR A 156 -12.88 -9.68 -2.13
C TYR A 156 -13.63 -8.82 -3.16
N ARG A 157 -12.88 -8.22 -4.08
CA ARG A 157 -13.42 -7.39 -5.18
C ARG A 157 -13.49 -8.19 -6.47
N GLY A 158 -12.45 -8.99 -6.75
CA GLY A 158 -12.43 -9.78 -7.97
C GLY A 158 -11.07 -10.38 -8.34
N PRO A 159 -11.04 -11.18 -9.41
CA PRO A 159 -9.81 -11.77 -9.93
C PRO A 159 -9.05 -10.72 -10.75
N ALA A 160 -7.83 -10.40 -10.36
CA ALA A 160 -7.01 -9.39 -11.02
C ALA A 160 -5.71 -9.96 -11.56
N HIS A 161 -5.12 -9.31 -12.57
CA HIS A 161 -3.71 -9.53 -12.88
C HIS A 161 -2.87 -8.98 -11.73
N ASP A 162 -1.78 -9.66 -11.38
CA ASP A 162 -0.84 -9.20 -10.35
C ASP A 162 -0.38 -7.75 -10.60
N THR A 163 -0.07 -7.41 -11.86
CA THR A 163 0.32 -6.04 -12.23
C THR A 163 -0.82 -5.03 -12.11
N CYS A 164 -2.07 -5.43 -12.36
CA CYS A 164 -3.22 -4.54 -12.19
C CYS A 164 -3.51 -4.32 -10.70
N ASN A 165 -3.49 -5.38 -9.90
CA ASN A 165 -3.67 -5.35 -8.45
C ASN A 165 -2.62 -4.44 -7.77
N LYS A 166 -1.35 -4.56 -8.17
CA LYS A 166 -0.26 -3.72 -7.63
C LYS A 166 -0.45 -2.23 -7.87
N LYS A 167 -1.09 -1.83 -8.99
CA LYS A 167 -1.39 -0.41 -9.28
C LYS A 167 -2.44 0.19 -8.35
N LEU A 168 -3.26 -0.65 -7.71
CA LEU A 168 -4.28 -0.23 -6.77
C LEU A 168 -3.81 -0.29 -5.31
N ARG A 169 -2.54 -0.65 -5.06
CA ARG A 169 -1.99 -0.61 -3.70
C ARG A 169 -1.96 0.83 -3.19
N ILE A 170 -2.35 1.00 -1.93
CA ILE A 170 -2.14 2.24 -1.20
C ILE A 170 -0.62 2.42 -1.07
N GLY A 171 -0.10 3.51 -1.63
CA GLY A 171 1.32 3.84 -1.56
C GLY A 171 1.72 4.33 -0.16
N SER A 172 3.02 4.48 0.07
CA SER A 172 3.51 5.21 1.23
C SER A 172 3.24 6.70 1.06
N PHE A 173 2.62 7.33 2.05
CA PHE A 173 2.51 8.79 2.08
C PHE A 173 3.90 9.40 2.30
N GLU A 174 4.45 10.04 1.25
CA GLU A 174 5.71 10.77 1.38
C GLU A 174 5.46 12.09 2.12
N THR A 175 6.12 12.28 3.27
CA THR A 175 6.21 13.59 3.90
C THR A 175 7.34 14.36 3.21
N LYS A 176 6.99 15.46 2.53
CA LYS A 176 7.96 16.38 1.91
C LYS A 176 8.54 17.36 2.93
#